data_AF-A0A6B3BQS1-F1
#
_entry.id   AF-A0A6B3BQS1-F1
#
_cell.length_a   1.000
_cell.length_b   1.000
_cell.length_c   1.000
_cell.angle_alpha   90.00
_cell.angle_beta   90.00
_cell.angle_gamma   90.00
#
_symmetry.space_group_name_H-M   'P 1'
#
loop_
_entity.id
_entity.type
_entity.pdbx_description
1 polymer ?
#
loop_
_entity_poly.entity_id
_entity_poly.type
_entity_poly.pdbx_seq_one_letter_code
_entity_poly.pdbx_strand_id
1 'polypeptide(L)' 'MTDTNTDTDLNSNANSAQSDGCWGCQELDRTEAAARAERDASKVSDCRVLRTRHRVAEHGERS' A
#
# COMPACT_ATOMS: atom_id res chain seq x y z
N MET A 1 24.91 -33.36 -2.98
CA MET A 1 25.16 -32.57 -1.75
C MET A 1 25.40 -31.15 -2.25
N THR A 2 24.47 -30.20 -2.28
CA THR A 2 23.25 -29.96 -1.49
C THR A 2 22.25 -29.15 -2.32
N ASP A 3 20.99 -29.55 -2.27
CA ASP A 3 19.83 -28.85 -2.82
C ASP A 3 19.69 -27.46 -2.18
N THR A 4 19.76 -26.39 -2.98
CA THR A 4 19.54 -25.03 -2.49
C THR A 4 18.07 -24.69 -2.66
N ASN A 5 17.26 -25.19 -1.73
CA ASN A 5 15.88 -24.76 -1.55
C ASN A 5 15.89 -23.33 -0.98
N THR A 6 15.59 -22.34 -1.83
CA THR A 6 15.23 -20.99 -1.37
C THR A 6 13.74 -20.99 -1.05
N ASP A 7 13.43 -21.57 0.11
CA ASP A 7 12.13 -21.42 0.76
C ASP A 7 12.14 -20.07 1.47
N THR A 8 11.74 -19.02 0.75
CA THR A 8 11.42 -17.72 1.35
C THR A 8 9.91 -17.66 1.50
N ASP A 9 9.37 -18.47 2.41
CA ASP A 9 7.99 -18.33 2.83
C ASP A 9 7.90 -17.28 3.95
N LEU A 10 7.06 -16.28 3.67
CA LEU A 10 6.25 -15.48 4.59
C LEU A 10 6.83 -14.23 5.25
N ASN A 11 6.01 -13.18 5.06
CA ASN A 11 5.63 -12.19 6.05
C ASN A 11 6.29 -10.82 5.94
N SER A 12 5.90 -10.09 4.89
CA SER A 12 5.60 -8.68 5.04
C SER A 12 4.61 -8.24 3.96
N ASN A 13 3.44 -7.80 4.41
CA ASN A 13 2.53 -6.91 3.69
C ASN A 13 1.44 -7.54 2.78
N ALA A 14 0.71 -8.54 3.29
CA ALA A 14 -0.58 -8.95 2.71
C ALA A 14 -1.70 -7.88 2.78
N ASN A 15 -1.37 -6.63 3.16
CA ASN A 15 -2.27 -5.48 3.12
C ASN A 15 -2.09 -4.62 1.85
N SER A 16 -1.10 -4.95 1.01
CA SER A 16 -0.93 -4.39 -0.33
C SER A 16 -1.65 -5.19 -1.42
N ALA A 17 -1.80 -6.51 -1.23
CA ALA A 17 -2.35 -7.40 -2.25
C ALA A 17 -3.85 -7.17 -2.56
N GLN A 18 -4.61 -6.53 -1.67
CA GLN A 18 -6.01 -6.17 -1.96
C GLN A 18 -6.14 -4.90 -2.84
N SER A 19 -5.04 -4.18 -3.06
CA SER A 19 -4.99 -2.94 -3.86
C SER A 19 -4.42 -3.14 -5.27
N ASP A 20 -3.88 -4.33 -5.58
CA ASP A 20 -3.06 -4.59 -6.78
C ASP A 20 -3.77 -4.28 -8.11
N GLY A 21 -5.11 -4.30 -8.14
CA GLY A 21 -5.90 -3.96 -9.32
C GLY A 21 -6.43 -2.51 -9.38
N CYS A 22 -6.38 -1.76 -8.27
CA CYS A 22 -7.01 -0.44 -8.21
C CYS A 22 -6.02 0.68 -8.53
N TRP A 23 -6.22 1.34 -9.66
CA TRP A 23 -5.36 2.46 -10.08
C TRP A 23 -5.36 3.61 -9.05
N GLY A 24 -6.50 3.90 -8.42
CA GLY A 24 -6.61 4.95 -7.40
C GLY A 24 -5.81 4.64 -6.13
N CYS A 25 -5.81 3.39 -5.67
CA CYS A 25 -4.96 2.97 -4.55
C CYS A 25 -3.47 3.12 -4.89
N GLN A 26 -3.05 2.68 -6.09
CA GLN A 26 -1.66 2.77 -6.53
C GLN A 26 -1.18 4.21 -6.67
N GLU A 27 -2.02 5.12 -7.16
CA GLU A 27 -1.68 6.54 -7.28
C GLU A 27 -1.46 7.18 -5.90
N LEU A 28 -2.33 6.86 -4.93
CA LEU A 28 -2.18 7.35 -3.55
C LEU A 28 -0.92 6.77 -2.88
N ASP A 29 -0.55 5.52 -3.16
CA ASP A 29 0.70 4.90 -2.71
C ASP A 29 1.94 5.63 -3.24
N ARG A 30 1.96 5.92 -4.55
CA ARG A 30 3.06 6.66 -5.18
C ARG A 30 3.16 8.08 -4.64
N THR A 31 2.03 8.74 -4.45
CA THR A 31 1.97 10.11 -3.91
C THR A 31 2.45 10.15 -2.46
N GLU A 32 2.04 9.18 -1.63
CA GLU A 32 2.54 9.07 -0.26
C GLU A 32 4.06 8.83 -0.23
N ALA A 33 4.57 7.97 -1.11
CA ALA A 33 6.01 7.70 -1.22
C ALA A 33 6.79 8.95 -1.62
N ALA A 34 6.30 9.73 -2.59
CA ALA A 34 6.90 11.00 -2.98
C ALA A 34 6.87 12.02 -1.83
N ALA A 35 5.74 12.16 -1.14
CA ALA A 35 5.61 13.05 0.02
C ALA A 35 6.56 12.66 1.17
N ARG A 36 6.79 11.36 1.39
CA ARG A 36 7.79 10.87 2.36
C ARG A 36 9.20 11.26 1.95
N ALA A 37 9.55 11.14 0.67
CA ALA A 37 10.85 11.54 0.15
C ALA A 37 11.08 13.05 0.32
N GLU A 38 10.04 13.86 0.13
CA GLU A 38 10.04 15.31 0.35
C GLU A 38 10.02 15.71 1.84
N ARG A 39 9.79 14.75 2.75
CA ARG A 39 9.52 14.98 4.19
C ARG A 39 8.30 15.89 4.44
N ASP A 40 7.32 15.87 3.54
CA ASP A 40 6.06 16.59 3.67
C ASP A 40 5.07 15.76 4.52
N ALA A 41 5.16 15.93 5.84
CA ALA A 41 4.34 15.18 6.79
C ALA A 41 2.82 15.44 6.62
N SER A 42 2.44 16.63 6.15
CA SER A 42 1.04 16.98 5.89
C SER A 42 0.49 16.12 4.76
N LYS A 43 1.17 16.11 3.60
CA LYS A 43 0.76 15.32 2.44
C LYS A 43 0.75 13.82 2.73
N VAL A 44 1.69 13.32 3.53
CA VAL A 44 1.69 11.90 3.95
C VAL A 44 0.41 11.55 4.72
N SER A 45 -0.01 12.41 5.65
CA SER A 45 -1.25 12.22 6.40
C SER A 45 -2.47 12.28 5.47
N ASP A 46 -2.51 13.25 4.56
CA ASP A 46 -3.62 13.42 3.61
C ASP A 46 -3.76 12.21 2.70
N CYS A 47 -2.65 11.68 2.16
CA CYS A 47 -2.67 10.48 1.32
C CYS A 47 -3.25 9.27 2.06
N ARG A 48 -2.94 9.11 3.36
CA ARG A 48 -3.49 8.04 4.19
C ARG A 48 -5.00 8.18 4.38
N VAL A 49 -5.48 9.39 4.68
CA VAL A 49 -6.91 9.67 4.83
C VAL A 49 -7.64 9.42 3.51
N LEU A 50 -7.09 9.87 2.39
CA LEU A 50 -7.66 9.66 1.06
C LEU A 50 -7.70 8.18 0.71
N ARG A 51 -6.66 7.40 1.01
CA ARG A 51 -6.63 5.95 0.77
C ARG A 51 -7.71 5.23 1.56
N THR A 52 -7.88 5.54 2.84
CA THR A 52 -8.94 4.95 3.66
C THR A 52 -10.32 5.28 3.10
N ARG A 53 -10.57 6.53 2.70
CA ARG A 53 -11.86 6.92 2.10
C ARG A 53 -12.12 6.23 0.77
N HIS A 54 -11.10 6.15 -0.07
CA HIS A 54 -11.17 5.47 -1.36
C HIS A 54 -11.47 3.98 -1.17
N ARG A 55 -10.78 3.31 -0.24
CA ARG A 55 -11.03 1.90 0.11
C ARG A 55 -12.47 1.66 0.58
N VAL A 56 -12.99 2.54 1.44
CA VAL A 56 -14.40 2.45 1.89
C VAL A 56 -15.37 2.66 0.72
N ALA A 57 -15.11 3.63 -0.15
CA ALA A 57 -16.00 3.99 -1.25
C ALA A 57 -16.00 2.95 -2.39
N GLU A 58 -14.82 2.52 -2.83
CA GLU A 58 -14.63 1.72 -4.04
C GLU A 58 -14.49 0.22 -3.76
N HIS A 59 -14.05 -0.16 -2.55
CA HIS A 59 -13.83 -1.56 -2.19
C HIS A 59 -14.81 -2.07 -1.12
N GLY A 60 -15.66 -1.19 -0.57
CA GLY A 60 -16.60 -1.56 0.48
C GLY A 60 -15.90 -2.07 1.75
N GLU A 61 -14.61 -1.79 1.92
CA GLU A 61 -13.82 -2.15 3.10
C GLU A 61 -14.30 -1.29 4.27
N ARG A 62 -15.41 -1.72 4.88
CA ARG A 62 -15.88 -1.16 6.15
C ARG A 62 -15.03 -1.82 7.24
N SER A 63 -14.13 -1.03 7.86
CA SER A 63 -13.35 -1.42 9.04
C SER A 63 -14.21 -2.06 10.13
#